data_AF-A0A2V1DBA4-F1
#
_entry.id   AF-A0A2V1DBA4-F1
#
_cell.length_a   1.000
_cell.length_b   1.000
_cell.length_c   1.000
_cell.angle_alpha   90.00
_cell.angle_beta   90.00
_cell.angle_gamma   90.00
#
_symmetry.space_group_name_H-M   'P 1'
#
loop_
_entity.id
_entity.type
_entity.pdbx_description
1 polymer ?
#
loop_
_entity_poly.entity_id
_entity_poly.type
_entity_poly.pdbx_seq_one_letter_code
_entity_poly.pdbx_strand_id
1 'polypeptide(L)'
;MKFNVAALLLAAPALISAAPTPVAADVELIAPVTANENVFSRFAMTCNPPTVTGKELEEQKAALADMSAATARAHTAENKCPRSMETEFNNFKTKAARKKTIKSTCVSAYKDCVKERKAANAACKKAGGTVDQGHQDAVTFCDDKRKAWNLKKA
;
A
#
# COMPACT_ATOMS: atom_id res chain seq x y z
N MET A 1 26.40 -36.43 -46.40
CA MET A 1 26.21 -35.58 -45.19
C MET A 1 26.83 -36.35 -44.03
N LYS A 2 28.08 -36.05 -43.67
CA LYS A 2 28.53 -35.16 -42.57
C LYS A 2 28.04 -35.64 -41.17
N PHE A 3 29.04 -36.16 -40.44
CA PHE A 3 29.21 -36.50 -39.02
C PHE A 3 28.19 -35.97 -37.99
N ASN A 4 27.90 -36.78 -36.95
CA ASN A 4 28.40 -36.55 -35.58
C ASN A 4 28.17 -37.76 -34.66
N VAL A 5 29.28 -38.42 -34.31
CA VAL A 5 29.48 -39.19 -33.08
C VAL A 5 30.10 -38.23 -32.07
N ALA A 6 29.58 -38.17 -30.84
CA ALA A 6 30.38 -38.11 -29.60
C ALA A 6 29.46 -37.80 -28.41
N ALA A 7 29.24 -38.82 -27.58
CA ALA A 7 28.94 -38.62 -26.18
C ALA A 7 30.16 -37.99 -25.49
N LEU A 8 29.97 -36.90 -24.76
CA LEU A 8 30.93 -36.44 -23.75
C LEU A 8 30.17 -36.17 -22.45
N LEU A 9 30.53 -36.92 -21.41
CA LEU A 9 30.29 -36.59 -20.01
C LEU A 9 30.89 -35.23 -19.68
N LEU A 10 30.28 -34.47 -18.75
CA LEU A 10 31.03 -33.57 -17.86
C LEU A 10 30.21 -33.17 -16.61
N ALA A 11 30.65 -33.75 -15.49
CA ALA A 11 30.78 -33.19 -14.14
C ALA A 11 29.71 -32.20 -13.61
N ALA A 12 28.96 -32.68 -12.61
CA ALA A 12 28.25 -31.85 -11.65
C ALA A 12 29.24 -31.08 -10.75
N PRO A 13 29.11 -29.76 -10.58
CA PRO A 13 29.76 -29.06 -9.48
C PRO A 13 28.87 -29.17 -8.24
N ALA A 14 29.33 -29.97 -7.28
CA ALA A 14 28.90 -29.81 -5.89
C ALA A 14 29.46 -28.46 -5.38
N LEU A 15 28.58 -27.50 -5.14
CA LEU A 15 28.91 -26.30 -4.39
C LEU A 15 28.26 -26.41 -3.01
N ILE A 16 29.14 -26.69 -2.04
CA ILE A 16 28.94 -26.57 -0.61
C ILE A 16 28.61 -25.10 -0.32
N SER A 17 27.40 -24.83 0.19
CA SER A 17 27.10 -23.55 0.83
C SER A 17 27.04 -23.79 2.33
N ALA A 18 27.99 -23.20 3.03
CA ALA A 18 28.03 -23.12 4.48
C ALA A 18 26.72 -22.54 5.02
N ALA A 19 26.12 -23.23 6.00
CA ALA A 19 25.09 -22.65 6.84
C ALA A 19 25.77 -21.68 7.83
N PRO A 20 25.36 -20.41 7.93
CA PRO A 20 25.75 -19.59 9.06
C PRO A 20 25.00 -20.08 10.31
N THR A 21 25.77 -20.55 11.28
CA THR A 21 25.35 -20.79 12.66
C THR A 21 24.75 -19.51 13.26
N PRO A 22 23.56 -19.54 13.89
CA PRO A 22 23.09 -18.41 14.69
C PRO A 22 23.94 -18.33 15.96
N VAL A 23 24.78 -17.30 16.05
CA VAL A 23 25.43 -16.90 17.29
C VAL A 23 24.36 -16.25 18.16
N ALA A 24 24.11 -16.85 19.33
CA ALA A 24 23.37 -16.20 20.39
C ALA A 24 24.10 -14.90 20.77
N ALA A 25 23.39 -13.78 20.68
CA ALA A 25 23.81 -12.53 21.30
C ALA A 25 22.64 -12.02 22.13
N ASP A 26 22.64 -12.42 23.39
CA ASP A 26 22.01 -11.67 24.47
C ASP A 26 22.67 -10.29 24.52
N VAL A 27 21.97 -9.27 24.00
CA VAL A 27 22.12 -7.90 24.49
C VAL A 27 20.73 -7.32 24.63
N GLU A 28 20.18 -7.49 25.83
CA GLU A 28 19.05 -6.76 26.34
C GLU A 28 19.47 -5.28 26.52
N LEU A 29 18.90 -4.39 25.72
CA LEU A 29 18.85 -2.95 26.03
C LEU A 29 17.39 -2.49 25.97
N ILE A 30 16.81 -2.28 27.15
CA ILE A 30 15.48 -1.73 27.36
C ILE A 30 15.55 -0.20 27.24
N ALA A 31 14.91 0.39 26.22
CA ALA A 31 14.18 1.66 26.31
C ALA A 31 13.20 1.82 25.11
N PRO A 32 12.02 2.45 25.28
CA PRO A 32 10.80 2.01 24.60
C PRO A 32 10.23 3.01 23.57
N VAL A 33 9.42 2.46 22.64
CA VAL A 33 8.45 3.08 21.70
C VAL A 33 8.98 4.10 20.69
N THR A 34 8.99 3.72 19.40
CA THR A 34 8.20 4.50 18.42
C THR A 34 7.48 3.55 17.47
N ALA A 35 6.16 3.45 17.64
CA ALA A 35 5.26 2.85 16.67
C ALA A 35 5.29 3.72 15.40
N ASN A 36 6.14 3.40 14.44
CA ASN A 36 6.05 3.98 13.10
C ASN A 36 6.54 3.03 12.01
N GLU A 37 6.51 1.73 12.27
CA GLU A 37 6.88 0.74 11.28
C GLU A 37 5.68 0.45 10.38
N ASN A 38 5.68 1.09 9.20
CA ASN A 38 4.78 0.87 8.06
C ASN A 38 3.38 1.51 8.08
N VAL A 39 3.31 2.85 8.07
CA VAL A 39 2.01 3.54 7.90
C VAL A 39 1.47 3.48 6.45
N PHE A 40 2.21 2.96 5.47
CA PHE A 40 1.69 2.83 4.10
C PHE A 40 2.08 1.53 3.39
N SER A 41 1.09 0.73 2.99
CA SER A 41 1.21 -0.10 1.78
C SER A 41 -0.15 -0.23 1.08
N ARG A 42 -0.22 -0.28 -0.25
CA ARG A 42 0.53 -1.12 -1.20
C ARG A 42 1.24 -0.25 -2.27
N PHE A 43 2.55 -0.22 -2.50
CA PHE A 43 3.67 -1.08 -2.11
C PHE A 43 4.89 -0.16 -1.86
N ALA A 44 5.28 -0.04 -0.59
CA ALA A 44 5.82 1.17 0.05
C ALA A 44 7.07 1.86 -0.52
N MET A 45 7.14 3.19 -0.33
CA MET A 45 8.04 3.78 0.66
C MET A 45 7.25 4.74 1.58
N THR A 46 7.73 4.84 2.82
CA THR A 46 7.13 5.50 3.98
C THR A 46 7.31 7.01 3.95
N CYS A 47 6.40 7.75 4.60
CA CYS A 47 6.69 9.13 4.96
C CYS A 47 7.96 9.14 5.83
N ASN A 48 9.03 9.75 5.31
CA ASN A 48 10.34 9.79 5.96
C ASN A 48 10.64 11.23 6.40
N PRO A 49 10.02 11.70 7.50
CA PRO A 49 10.33 13.00 8.05
C PRO A 49 11.73 13.01 8.70
N PRO A 50 12.40 14.17 8.78
CA PRO A 50 13.67 14.31 9.48
C PRO A 50 13.46 14.15 11.00
N THR A 51 14.49 13.69 11.72
CA THR A 51 14.46 13.67 13.17
C THR A 51 14.55 15.09 13.72
N VAL A 52 13.58 15.49 14.54
CA VAL A 52 13.53 16.80 15.21
C VAL A 52 13.38 16.63 16.72
N THR A 53 13.66 17.67 17.51
CA THR A 53 13.57 17.64 18.98
C THR A 53 12.75 18.81 19.53
N GLY A 54 12.39 18.78 20.81
CA GLY A 54 11.67 19.87 21.47
C GLY A 54 10.27 20.10 20.91
N LYS A 55 9.86 21.36 20.74
CA LYS A 55 8.51 21.72 20.28
C LYS A 55 8.19 21.16 18.89
N GLU A 56 9.19 21.13 18.00
CA GLU A 56 9.05 20.61 16.63
C GLU A 56 8.73 19.10 16.62
N LEU A 57 9.18 18.36 17.64
CA LEU A 57 8.89 16.93 17.78
C LEU A 57 7.40 16.68 18.06
N GLU A 58 6.76 17.47 18.90
CA GLU A 58 5.34 17.30 19.20
C GLU A 58 4.45 17.68 18.01
N GLU A 59 4.82 18.74 17.28
CA GLU A 59 4.15 19.12 16.03
C GLU A 59 4.31 18.04 14.95
N GLN A 60 5.51 17.45 14.82
CA GLN A 60 5.76 16.34 13.91
C GLN A 60 4.95 15.08 14.28
N LYS A 61 4.92 14.71 15.57
CA LYS A 61 4.11 13.57 16.05
C LYS A 61 2.63 13.75 15.74
N ALA A 62 2.09 14.94 15.99
CA ALA A 62 0.69 15.26 15.67
C ALA A 62 0.42 15.12 14.15
N ALA A 63 1.31 15.63 13.31
CA ALA A 63 1.18 15.50 11.86
C ALA A 63 1.25 14.03 11.39
N LEU A 64 2.11 13.21 12.01
CA LEU A 64 2.18 11.77 11.71
C LEU A 64 0.94 11.01 12.19
N ALA A 65 0.35 11.40 13.33
CA ALA A 65 -0.92 10.86 13.80
C ALA A 65 -2.07 11.20 12.82
N ASP A 66 -2.13 12.44 12.33
CA ASP A 66 -3.09 12.87 11.32
C ASP A 66 -2.93 12.09 10.01
N MET A 67 -1.68 11.84 9.59
CA MET A 67 -1.37 11.02 8.43
C MET A 67 -1.90 9.59 8.59
N SER A 68 -1.64 8.97 9.74
CA SER A 68 -2.11 7.62 10.06
C SER A 68 -3.64 7.56 10.09
N ALA A 69 -4.29 8.53 10.74
CA ALA A 69 -5.74 8.62 10.80
C ALA A 69 -6.38 8.80 9.41
N ALA A 70 -5.81 9.68 8.57
CA ALA A 70 -6.25 9.86 7.19
C ALA A 70 -6.07 8.58 6.37
N THR A 71 -4.98 7.86 6.57
CA THR A 71 -4.73 6.57 5.90
C THR A 71 -5.76 5.51 6.30
N ALA A 72 -6.08 5.40 7.59
CA ALA A 72 -7.14 4.50 8.06
C ALA A 72 -8.51 4.86 7.48
N ARG A 73 -8.83 6.16 7.37
CA ARG A 73 -10.06 6.63 6.73
C ARG A 73 -10.08 6.35 5.22
N ALA A 74 -8.94 6.43 4.53
CA ALA A 74 -8.82 6.06 3.13
C ALA A 74 -9.15 4.57 2.93
N HIS A 75 -8.58 3.68 3.75
CA HIS A 75 -8.90 2.25 3.71
C HIS A 75 -10.36 1.96 4.07
N THR A 76 -10.90 2.68 5.06
CA THR A 76 -12.33 2.58 5.40
C THR A 76 -13.21 2.97 4.22
N ALA A 77 -12.83 4.03 3.49
CA ALA A 77 -13.55 4.46 2.29
C ALA A 77 -13.46 3.40 1.18
N GLU A 78 -12.26 2.86 0.89
CA GLU A 78 -12.07 1.77 -0.08
C GLU A 78 -12.96 0.55 0.25
N ASN A 79 -13.03 0.16 1.52
CA ASN A 79 -13.80 -0.99 2.00
C ASN A 79 -15.33 -0.83 1.84
N LYS A 80 -15.84 0.38 1.59
CA LYS A 80 -17.26 0.59 1.23
C LYS A 80 -17.60 0.04 -0.15
N CYS A 81 -16.61 -0.21 -1.01
CA CYS A 81 -16.76 -0.88 -2.30
C CYS A 81 -15.96 -2.19 -2.32
N PRO A 82 -16.40 -3.22 -1.57
CA PRO A 82 -15.71 -4.50 -1.55
C PRO A 82 -15.84 -5.23 -2.88
N ARG A 83 -14.96 -6.20 -3.13
CA ARG A 83 -14.99 -7.05 -4.34
C ARG A 83 -16.35 -7.72 -4.57
N SER A 84 -17.09 -8.05 -3.51
CA SER A 84 -18.44 -8.61 -3.61
C SER A 84 -19.42 -7.68 -4.32
N MET A 85 -19.30 -6.35 -4.18
CA MET A 85 -20.13 -5.39 -4.91
C MET A 85 -19.79 -5.38 -6.41
N GLU A 86 -18.53 -5.59 -6.78
CA GLU A 86 -18.16 -5.74 -8.19
C GLU A 86 -18.75 -7.03 -8.79
N THR A 87 -18.67 -8.14 -8.07
CA THR A 87 -19.31 -9.40 -8.47
C THR A 87 -20.83 -9.23 -8.63
N GLU A 88 -21.47 -8.58 -7.66
CA GLU A 88 -22.92 -8.31 -7.71
C GLU A 88 -23.28 -7.41 -8.89
N PHE A 89 -22.52 -6.34 -9.13
CA PHE A 89 -22.76 -5.42 -10.25
C PHE A 89 -22.70 -6.12 -11.60
N ASN A 90 -21.73 -7.01 -11.79
CA ASN A 90 -21.52 -7.73 -13.06
C ASN A 90 -22.51 -8.89 -13.27
N ASN A 91 -23.27 -9.27 -12.25
CA ASN A 91 -24.25 -10.35 -12.39
C ASN A 91 -25.43 -9.91 -13.29
N PHE A 92 -25.77 -10.75 -14.27
CA PHE A 92 -26.84 -10.47 -15.24
C PHE A 92 -28.22 -10.35 -14.58
N LYS A 93 -28.44 -11.00 -13.44
CA LYS A 93 -29.70 -10.94 -12.68
C LYS A 93 -29.84 -9.65 -11.87
N THR A 94 -28.77 -8.87 -11.71
CA THR A 94 -28.81 -7.64 -10.93
C THR A 94 -29.60 -6.58 -11.66
N LYS A 95 -30.70 -6.15 -11.04
CA LYS A 95 -31.62 -5.14 -11.59
C LYS A 95 -30.90 -3.80 -11.77
N ALA A 96 -31.29 -3.03 -12.79
CA ALA A 96 -30.72 -1.71 -13.10
C ALA A 96 -30.72 -0.75 -11.90
N ALA A 97 -31.81 -0.72 -11.11
CA ALA A 97 -31.87 0.09 -9.90
C ALA A 97 -30.78 -0.27 -8.88
N ARG A 98 -30.50 -1.58 -8.69
CA ARG A 98 -29.44 -2.05 -7.80
C ARG A 98 -28.06 -1.74 -8.35
N LYS A 99 -27.84 -1.91 -9.65
CA LYS A 99 -26.59 -1.50 -10.33
C LYS A 99 -26.32 0.00 -10.12
N LYS A 100 -27.35 0.85 -10.24
CA LYS A 100 -27.23 2.30 -9.99
C LYS A 100 -26.79 2.59 -8.55
N THR A 101 -27.39 1.92 -7.56
CA THR A 101 -26.98 2.04 -6.15
C THR A 101 -25.54 1.62 -5.95
N ILE A 102 -25.14 0.42 -6.43
CA ILE A 102 -23.77 -0.08 -6.29
C ILE A 102 -22.77 0.88 -6.94
N LYS A 103 -23.04 1.31 -8.18
CA LYS A 103 -22.19 2.29 -8.88
C LYS A 103 -22.03 3.56 -8.06
N SER A 104 -23.13 4.14 -7.57
CA SER A 104 -23.08 5.36 -6.74
C SER A 104 -22.25 5.17 -5.47
N THR A 105 -22.46 4.05 -4.76
CA THR A 105 -21.70 3.71 -3.56
C THR A 105 -20.20 3.60 -3.85
N CYS A 106 -19.82 2.88 -4.90
CA CYS A 106 -18.43 2.69 -5.26
C CYS A 106 -17.75 3.97 -5.77
N VAL A 107 -18.44 4.79 -6.57
CA VAL A 107 -17.92 6.09 -7.00
C VAL A 107 -17.69 7.00 -5.77
N SER A 108 -18.63 7.03 -4.83
CA SER A 108 -18.49 7.83 -3.61
C SER A 108 -17.35 7.31 -2.73
N ALA A 109 -17.26 5.99 -2.54
CA ALA A 109 -16.20 5.33 -1.78
C ALA A 109 -14.81 5.71 -2.28
N TYR A 110 -14.57 5.61 -3.59
CA TYR A 110 -13.27 5.96 -4.16
C TYR A 110 -13.02 7.47 -4.24
N LYS A 111 -14.07 8.31 -4.33
CA LYS A 111 -13.92 9.77 -4.17
C LYS A 111 -13.43 10.12 -2.76
N ASP A 112 -14.01 9.50 -1.73
CA ASP A 112 -13.59 9.66 -0.34
C ASP A 112 -12.16 9.14 -0.13
N CYS A 113 -11.81 7.98 -0.72
CA CYS A 113 -10.43 7.49 -0.66
C CYS A 113 -9.44 8.52 -1.22
N VAL A 114 -9.69 9.08 -2.41
CA VAL A 114 -8.80 10.11 -3.01
C VAL A 114 -8.62 11.30 -2.07
N LYS A 115 -9.70 11.76 -1.44
CA LYS A 115 -9.65 12.87 -0.48
C LYS A 115 -8.74 12.54 0.70
N GLU A 116 -8.93 11.38 1.32
CA GLU A 116 -8.17 10.99 2.51
C GLU A 116 -6.72 10.63 2.20
N ARG A 117 -6.42 10.04 1.03
CA ARG A 117 -5.02 9.85 0.57
C ARG A 117 -4.31 11.18 0.37
N LYS A 118 -4.97 12.18 -0.23
CA LYS A 118 -4.42 13.54 -0.34
C LYS A 118 -4.20 14.19 1.02
N ALA A 119 -5.10 13.96 1.97
CA ALA A 119 -4.96 14.46 3.35
C ALA A 119 -3.75 13.81 4.05
N ALA A 120 -3.56 12.49 3.90
CA ALA A 120 -2.38 11.79 4.40
C ALA A 120 -1.08 12.35 3.80
N ASN A 121 -1.04 12.58 2.48
CA ASN A 121 0.12 13.17 1.81
C ASN A 121 0.42 14.59 2.33
N ALA A 122 -0.62 15.40 2.57
CA ALA A 122 -0.46 16.73 3.15
C ALA A 122 0.06 16.68 4.59
N ALA A 123 -0.40 15.73 5.40
CA ALA A 123 0.07 15.51 6.76
C ALA A 123 1.54 15.04 6.78
N CYS A 124 1.95 14.17 5.84
CA CYS A 124 3.36 13.81 5.67
C CYS A 124 4.25 15.04 5.40
N LYS A 125 3.82 15.94 4.51
CA LYS A 125 4.54 17.21 4.24
C LYS A 125 4.63 18.08 5.50
N LYS A 126 3.55 18.18 6.28
CA LYS A 126 3.54 18.92 7.55
C LYS A 126 4.50 18.32 8.59
N ALA A 127 4.68 17.00 8.59
CA ALA A 127 5.67 16.33 9.44
C ALA A 127 7.12 16.58 8.99
N GLY A 128 7.34 17.28 7.87
CA GLY A 128 8.65 17.48 7.24
C GLY A 128 9.07 16.34 6.31
N GLY A 129 8.19 15.37 6.05
CA GLY A 129 8.44 14.25 5.15
C GLY A 129 8.25 14.61 3.68
N THR A 130 8.76 13.72 2.82
CA THR A 130 8.60 13.83 1.36
C THR A 130 7.46 12.94 0.88
N VAL A 131 6.64 13.46 -0.04
CA VAL A 131 5.62 12.68 -0.75
C VAL A 131 6.28 11.98 -1.92
N ASP A 132 6.64 10.73 -1.72
CA ASP A 132 7.28 9.87 -2.72
C ASP A 132 6.28 9.27 -3.72
N GLN A 133 6.78 8.39 -4.59
CA GLN A 133 5.97 7.71 -5.59
C GLN A 133 4.86 6.84 -4.97
N GLY A 134 5.11 6.18 -3.83
CA GLY A 134 4.11 5.35 -3.16
C GLY A 134 2.88 6.16 -2.71
N HIS A 135 3.10 7.39 -2.23
CA HIS A 135 2.02 8.31 -1.88
C HIS A 135 1.20 8.76 -3.11
N GLN A 136 1.86 8.95 -4.25
CA GLN A 136 1.21 9.34 -5.50
C GLN A 136 0.42 8.17 -6.10
N ASP A 137 0.98 6.98 -6.07
CA ASP A 137 0.35 5.74 -6.53
C ASP A 137 -0.91 5.43 -5.73
N ALA A 138 -0.90 5.67 -4.40
CA ALA A 138 -2.07 5.47 -3.56
C ALA A 138 -3.24 6.39 -3.94
N VAL A 139 -2.95 7.66 -4.29
CA VAL A 139 -3.98 8.59 -4.81
C VAL A 139 -4.47 8.14 -6.18
N THR A 140 -3.54 7.78 -7.06
CA THR A 140 -3.82 7.35 -8.44
C THR A 140 -4.69 6.10 -8.47
N PHE A 141 -4.37 5.10 -7.64
CA PHE A 141 -5.17 3.89 -7.49
C PHE A 141 -6.64 4.21 -7.18
N CYS A 142 -6.89 5.06 -6.17
CA CYS A 142 -8.26 5.43 -5.82
C CYS A 142 -8.94 6.27 -6.91
N ASP A 143 -8.20 7.15 -7.59
CA ASP A 143 -8.73 7.94 -8.69
C ASP A 143 -9.12 7.08 -9.90
N ASP A 144 -8.29 6.10 -10.24
CA ASP A 144 -8.51 5.16 -11.34
C ASP A 144 -9.68 4.23 -11.04
N LYS A 145 -9.79 3.73 -9.81
CA LYS A 145 -10.97 2.96 -9.39
C LYS A 145 -12.24 3.80 -9.48
N ARG A 146 -12.21 5.07 -9.05
CA ARG A 146 -13.36 5.99 -9.19
C ARG A 146 -13.75 6.15 -10.66
N LYS A 147 -12.78 6.43 -11.54
CA LYS A 147 -12.99 6.59 -12.99
C LYS A 147 -13.57 5.31 -13.61
N ALA A 148 -12.99 4.15 -13.30
CA ALA A 148 -13.47 2.86 -13.79
C ALA A 148 -14.94 2.62 -13.41
N TRP A 149 -15.33 2.91 -12.16
CA TRP A 149 -16.72 2.80 -11.72
C TRP A 149 -17.65 3.81 -12.41
N ASN A 150 -17.21 5.04 -12.64
CA ASN A 150 -17.99 6.04 -13.38
C ASN A 150 -18.30 5.62 -14.82
N LEU A 151 -17.40 4.87 -15.46
CA LEU A 151 -17.57 4.38 -16.84
C LEU A 151 -18.48 3.15 -16.96
N LYS A 152 -18.73 2.42 -15.86
CA LYS A 152 -19.62 1.24 -15.89
C LYS A 152 -21.08 1.65 -16.21
N LYS A 153 -21.75 0.89 -17.08
CA LYS A 153 -23.17 1.06 -17.40
C LYS A 153 -24.02 0.41 -16.30
N ALA A 154 -24.86 1.21 -15.63
CA ALA A 154 -25.72 0.78 -14.53
C ALA A 154 -27.15 0.54 -15.02
#